data_AF-A0A1Q6QW56-F1
#
_entry.id   AF-A0A1Q6QW56-F1
#
_cell.length_a   1.000
_cell.length_b   1.000
_cell.length_c   1.000
_cell.angle_alpha   90.00
_cell.angle_beta   90.00
_cell.angle_gamma   90.00
#
_symmetry.space_group_name_H-M   'P 1'
#
loop_
_entity.id
_entity.type
_entity.pdbx_description
1 polymer ?
#
loop_
_entity_poly.entity_id
_entity_poly.type
_entity_poly.pdbx_seq_one_letter_code
_entity_poly.pdbx_strand_id
1 'polypeptide(L)'
;MVLEKILTADNVVVAINQNIDMLLEEVPELKYVINYKRRGREKLDLWSLTLLSLYNSFNDLSVRMTLLFKNLGIVLMNDMNKNSNEIASAATTDILKRCEYNDDFVDEVSFLVRNCNREIDDSLIEENFSLAEKLYKIQLACSMGVLSNDMNKKYLTGVKYKIKKKEKCLVYY
;
A
#
# COMPACT_ATOMS: atom_id res chain seq x y z
N MET A 1 9.24 13.06 9.86
CA MET A 1 7.87 13.57 10.17
C MET A 1 7.11 12.60 11.09
N VAL A 2 5.95 12.98 11.67
CA VAL A 2 5.17 12.07 12.55
C VAL A 2 4.78 10.78 11.83
N LEU A 3 4.23 10.89 10.62
CA LEU A 3 3.88 9.76 9.75
C LEU A 3 5.06 8.81 9.52
N GLU A 4 6.21 9.35 9.13
CA GLU A 4 7.43 8.58 8.90
C GLU A 4 7.85 7.83 10.17
N LYS A 5 7.92 8.51 11.33
CA LYS A 5 8.29 7.90 12.61
C LYS A 5 7.38 6.73 12.98
N ILE A 6 6.07 6.88 12.77
CA ILE A 6 5.09 5.81 13.03
C ILE A 6 5.28 4.65 12.05
N LEU A 7 5.41 4.96 10.76
CA LEU A 7 5.46 3.98 9.69
C LEU A 7 6.80 3.25 9.58
N THR A 8 7.91 3.80 10.06
CA THR A 8 9.21 3.10 10.06
C THR A 8 9.51 2.33 11.34
N ALA A 9 8.59 2.32 12.31
CA ALA A 9 8.74 1.57 13.54
C ALA A 9 8.79 0.05 13.29
N ASP A 10 9.57 -0.69 14.09
CA ASP A 10 9.70 -2.14 13.94
C ASP A 10 8.33 -2.84 13.98
N ASN A 11 7.52 -2.49 14.97
CA ASN A 11 6.11 -2.89 15.05
C ASN A 11 5.20 -1.72 14.68
N VAL A 12 4.96 -1.58 13.37
CA VAL A 12 4.14 -0.50 12.81
C VAL A 12 2.70 -0.49 13.35
N VAL A 13 2.10 -1.64 13.64
CA VAL A 13 0.73 -1.70 14.17
C VAL A 13 0.66 -1.19 15.60
N VAL A 14 1.61 -1.58 16.45
CA VAL A 14 1.71 -1.04 17.81
C VAL A 14 1.96 0.47 17.76
N ALA A 15 2.87 0.93 16.90
CA ALA A 15 3.14 2.35 16.73
C ALA A 15 1.89 3.12 16.27
N ILE A 16 1.15 2.62 15.28
CA ILE A 16 -0.11 3.25 14.85
C ILE A 16 -1.11 3.34 16.01
N ASN A 17 -1.35 2.25 16.73
CA ASN A 17 -2.35 2.23 17.80
C ASN A 17 -1.98 3.15 18.97
N GLN A 18 -0.69 3.27 19.30
CA GLN A 18 -0.20 4.17 20.35
C GLN A 18 -0.22 5.65 19.95
N ASN A 19 -0.25 5.94 18.65
CA ASN A 19 -0.15 7.29 18.10
C ASN A 19 -1.35 7.63 17.22
N ILE A 20 -2.51 6.99 17.44
CA ILE A 20 -3.66 7.10 16.54
C ILE A 20 -4.18 8.53 16.45
N ASP A 21 -4.22 9.27 17.56
CA ASP A 21 -4.69 10.66 17.57
C ASP A 21 -3.79 11.55 16.71
N MET A 22 -2.47 11.46 16.89
CA MET A 22 -1.49 12.19 16.06
C MET A 22 -1.56 11.78 14.58
N LEU A 23 -1.77 10.49 14.30
CA LEU A 23 -1.96 10.01 12.93
C LEU A 23 -3.21 10.60 12.28
N LEU A 24 -4.30 10.75 13.05
CA LEU A 24 -5.56 11.32 12.57
C LEU A 24 -5.58 12.85 12.51
N GLU A 25 -4.65 13.52 13.19
CA GLU A 25 -4.38 14.95 13.01
C GLU A 25 -3.69 15.20 11.67
N GLU A 26 -2.69 14.39 11.32
CA GLU A 26 -1.95 14.46 10.05
C GLU A 26 -2.79 13.98 8.85
N VAL A 27 -3.50 12.86 9.02
CA VAL A 27 -4.32 12.22 7.98
C VAL A 27 -5.75 12.00 8.48
N PRO A 28 -6.56 13.07 8.57
CA PRO A 28 -7.94 12.98 9.03
C PRO A 28 -8.82 12.07 8.16
N GLU A 29 -8.46 11.85 6.89
CA GLU A 29 -9.18 10.98 5.96
C GLU A 29 -9.23 9.52 6.42
N LEU A 30 -8.27 9.08 7.25
CA LEU A 30 -8.28 7.73 7.81
C LEU A 30 -9.46 7.48 8.75
N LYS A 31 -10.10 8.53 9.29
CA LYS A 31 -11.34 8.40 10.08
C LYS A 31 -12.45 7.70 9.27
N TYR A 32 -12.50 7.92 7.96
CA TYR A 32 -13.49 7.26 7.11
C TYR A 32 -13.21 5.77 6.96
N VAL A 33 -11.94 5.37 6.88
CA VAL A 33 -11.52 3.96 6.81
C VAL A 33 -11.82 3.25 8.12
N ILE A 34 -11.47 3.87 9.26
CA ILE A 34 -11.72 3.34 10.61
C ILE A 34 -13.21 3.11 10.86
N ASN A 35 -14.06 4.05 10.44
CA ASN A 35 -15.50 3.98 10.69
C ASN A 35 -16.29 3.24 9.59
N TYR A 36 -15.62 2.73 8.56
CA TYR A 36 -16.29 2.12 7.42
C TYR A 36 -16.93 0.78 7.78
N LYS A 37 -18.26 0.74 7.78
CA LYS A 37 -19.04 -0.48 7.98
C LYS A 37 -19.24 -1.20 6.66
N ARG A 38 -18.47 -2.28 6.44
CA ARG A 38 -18.65 -3.15 5.26
C ARG A 38 -20.02 -3.82 5.31
N ARG A 39 -20.73 -3.83 4.19
CA ARG A 39 -21.99 -4.58 4.04
C ARG A 39 -21.66 -5.96 3.47
N GLY A 40 -21.83 -7.04 4.24
CA GLY A 40 -21.63 -8.41 3.75
C GLY A 40 -21.11 -9.40 4.80
N ARG A 41 -20.69 -10.59 4.33
CA ARG A 41 -20.14 -11.68 5.17
C ARG A 41 -18.63 -11.58 5.43
N GLU A 42 -18.03 -10.41 5.17
CA GLU A 42 -16.60 -10.24 5.38
C GLU A 42 -16.25 -10.28 6.87
N LYS A 43 -15.16 -10.98 7.21
CA LYS A 43 -14.78 -11.25 8.60
C LYS A 43 -14.03 -10.09 9.26
N LEU A 44 -13.41 -9.21 8.48
CA LEU A 44 -12.61 -8.08 8.97
C LEU A 44 -13.16 -6.78 8.40
N ASP A 45 -13.23 -5.76 9.25
CA ASP A 45 -13.48 -4.39 8.81
C ASP A 45 -12.27 -3.84 8.01
N LEU A 46 -12.48 -2.70 7.35
CA LEU A 46 -11.49 -2.16 6.43
C LEU A 46 -10.21 -1.71 7.14
N TRP A 47 -10.33 -1.21 8.38
CA TRP A 47 -9.18 -0.80 9.18
C TRP A 47 -8.38 -1.99 9.69
N SER A 48 -9.06 -3.03 10.18
CA SER A 48 -8.43 -4.29 10.54
C SER A 48 -7.66 -4.91 9.36
N LEU A 49 -8.20 -4.83 8.14
CA LEU A 49 -7.49 -5.26 6.92
C LEU A 49 -6.27 -4.39 6.61
N THR A 50 -6.38 -3.07 6.76
CA THR A 50 -5.25 -2.15 6.63
C THR A 50 -4.14 -2.52 7.62
N LEU A 51 -4.46 -2.63 8.91
CA LEU A 51 -3.51 -2.99 9.96
C LEU A 51 -2.86 -4.36 9.74
N LEU A 52 -3.64 -5.35 9.29
CA LEU A 52 -3.11 -6.68 9.00
C LEU A 52 -2.13 -6.67 7.82
N SER A 53 -2.39 -5.87 6.79
CA SER A 53 -1.45 -5.70 5.68
C SER A 53 -0.17 -4.98 6.13
N LEU A 54 -0.29 -3.98 7.02
CA LEU A 54 0.86 -3.28 7.61
C LEU A 54 1.67 -4.20 8.54
N TYR A 55 1.03 -5.06 9.32
CA TYR A 55 1.71 -6.06 10.14
C TYR A 55 2.61 -6.98 9.33
N ASN A 56 2.15 -7.39 8.14
CA ASN A 56 2.87 -8.27 7.23
C ASN A 56 3.82 -7.53 6.27
N SER A 57 3.95 -6.20 6.41
CA SER A 57 4.73 -5.38 5.49
C SER A 57 6.22 -5.39 5.78
N PHE A 58 7.01 -5.16 4.74
CA PHE A 58 8.42 -4.82 4.88
C PHE A 58 8.56 -3.43 5.49
N ASN A 59 9.65 -3.19 6.24
CA ASN A 59 9.97 -1.87 6.77
C ASN A 59 10.54 -0.96 5.68
N ASP A 60 9.67 -0.57 4.75
CA ASP A 60 9.91 0.38 3.67
C ASP A 60 8.79 1.43 3.74
N LEU A 61 9.19 2.71 3.80
CA LEU A 61 8.25 3.81 4.03
C LEU A 61 7.19 3.89 2.92
N SER A 62 7.59 3.80 1.65
CA SER A 62 6.68 3.88 0.51
C SER A 62 5.69 2.72 0.46
N VAL A 63 6.16 1.52 0.79
CA VAL A 63 5.32 0.31 0.92
C VAL A 63 4.29 0.51 2.03
N ARG A 64 4.72 0.93 3.21
CA ARG A 64 3.81 1.10 4.37
C ARG A 64 2.85 2.27 4.18
N MET A 65 3.29 3.36 3.56
CA MET A 65 2.44 4.49 3.18
C MET A 65 1.35 4.05 2.19
N THR A 66 1.72 3.25 1.19
CA THR A 66 0.78 2.69 0.23
C THR A 66 -0.27 1.80 0.90
N LEU A 67 0.16 0.92 1.81
CA LEU A 67 -0.75 0.03 2.54
C LEU A 67 -1.71 0.80 3.46
N LEU A 68 -1.26 1.90 4.06
CA LEU A 68 -2.10 2.77 4.87
C LEU A 68 -3.21 3.44 4.03
N PHE A 69 -2.89 3.89 2.81
CA PHE A 69 -3.79 4.71 2.00
C PHE A 69 -4.61 3.96 0.95
N LYS A 70 -4.23 2.74 0.55
CA LYS A 70 -4.90 2.01 -0.54
C LYS A 70 -6.42 1.85 -0.38
N ASN A 71 -6.90 1.85 0.85
CA ASN A 71 -8.31 1.66 1.18
C ASN A 71 -9.11 2.97 1.23
N LEU A 72 -8.47 4.14 1.16
CA LEU A 72 -9.15 5.44 1.08
C LEU A 72 -10.10 5.52 -0.12
N GLY A 73 -9.70 4.93 -1.23
CA GLY A 73 -10.53 4.86 -2.43
C GLY A 73 -11.88 4.20 -2.22
N ILE A 74 -11.98 3.20 -1.34
CA ILE A 74 -13.23 2.50 -1.06
C ILE A 74 -14.21 3.39 -0.28
N VAL A 75 -13.70 4.25 0.60
CA VAL A 75 -14.53 5.09 1.48
C VAL A 75 -14.80 6.47 0.91
N LEU A 76 -13.96 6.94 -0.01
CA LEU A 76 -14.12 8.21 -0.73
C LEU A 76 -14.84 8.04 -2.09
N MET A 77 -15.07 6.80 -2.52
CA MET A 77 -15.83 6.53 -3.73
C MET A 77 -17.30 6.89 -3.51
N ASN A 78 -17.71 7.99 -4.16
CA ASN A 78 -19.12 8.34 -4.36
C ASN A 78 -19.71 7.51 -5.51
N ASP A 79 -21.03 7.52 -5.71
CA ASP A 79 -21.79 6.78 -6.74
C ASP A 79 -21.36 6.99 -8.21
N MET A 80 -20.31 7.76 -8.45
CA MET A 80 -19.65 7.91 -9.74
C MET A 80 -18.78 6.65 -9.96
N ASN A 81 -19.01 5.90 -11.05
CA ASN A 81 -18.26 4.70 -11.49
C ASN A 81 -16.74 4.92 -11.70
N LYS A 82 -16.03 5.44 -10.70
CA LYS A 82 -14.60 5.68 -10.70
C LYS A 82 -13.90 4.49 -10.05
N ASN A 83 -12.73 4.16 -10.57
CA ASN A 83 -11.88 3.11 -10.00
C ASN A 83 -11.40 3.55 -8.61
N SER A 84 -11.64 2.73 -7.59
CA SER A 84 -11.24 3.02 -6.20
C SER A 84 -9.73 3.28 -6.07
N ASN A 85 -8.89 2.59 -6.83
CA ASN A 85 -7.44 2.83 -6.78
C ASN A 85 -7.07 4.23 -7.31
N GLU A 86 -7.78 4.75 -8.32
CA GLU A 86 -7.53 6.10 -8.86
C GLU A 86 -7.93 7.17 -7.84
N ILE A 87 -9.05 6.96 -7.14
CA ILE A 87 -9.48 7.84 -6.04
C ILE A 87 -8.48 7.79 -4.88
N ALA A 88 -8.04 6.60 -4.49
CA ALA A 88 -7.05 6.42 -3.43
C ALA A 88 -5.72 7.12 -3.79
N SER A 89 -5.29 6.98 -5.06
CA SER A 89 -4.06 7.61 -5.58
C SER A 89 -4.15 9.13 -5.52
N ALA A 90 -5.26 9.72 -6.00
CA ALA A 90 -5.48 11.16 -5.92
C ALA A 90 -5.49 11.68 -4.47
N ALA A 91 -6.23 11.01 -3.58
CA ALA A 91 -6.25 11.36 -2.16
C ALA A 91 -4.85 11.25 -1.52
N THR A 92 -4.08 10.24 -1.91
CA THR A 92 -2.70 10.06 -1.45
C THR A 92 -1.81 11.23 -1.89
N THR A 93 -1.92 11.66 -3.15
CA THR A 93 -1.19 12.83 -3.65
C THR A 93 -1.49 14.07 -2.81
N ASP A 94 -2.78 14.34 -2.54
CA ASP A 94 -3.20 15.50 -1.75
C ASP A 94 -2.70 15.44 -0.31
N ILE A 95 -2.79 14.26 0.34
CA ILE A 95 -2.30 14.03 1.71
C ILE A 95 -0.79 14.25 1.76
N LEU A 96 -0.02 13.64 0.87
CA LEU A 96 1.44 13.71 0.92
C LEU A 96 1.96 15.12 0.61
N LYS A 97 1.33 15.84 -0.32
CA LYS A 97 1.66 17.26 -0.56
C LYS A 97 1.33 18.15 0.63
N ARG A 98 0.19 17.91 1.30
CA ARG A 98 -0.18 18.62 2.53
C ARG A 98 0.81 18.37 3.67
N CYS A 99 1.36 17.17 3.74
CA CYS A 99 2.43 16.82 4.67
C CYS A 99 3.83 17.27 4.18
N GLU A 100 3.94 18.02 3.08
CA GLU A 100 5.21 18.57 2.58
C GLU A 100 6.25 17.52 2.15
N TYR A 101 5.82 16.33 1.72
CA TYR A 101 6.72 15.38 1.04
C TYR A 101 7.14 15.93 -0.33
N ASN A 102 8.36 15.60 -0.76
CA ASN A 102 8.86 15.99 -2.07
C ASN A 102 8.12 15.28 -3.22
N ASP A 103 8.14 15.90 -4.41
CA ASP A 103 7.38 15.44 -5.57
C ASP A 103 7.77 14.01 -6.01
N ASP A 104 9.06 13.64 -5.99
CA ASP A 104 9.51 12.29 -6.37
C ASP A 104 8.87 11.22 -5.47
N PHE A 105 8.82 11.45 -4.16
CA PHE A 105 8.21 10.54 -3.20
C PHE A 105 6.68 10.52 -3.35
N VAL A 106 6.06 11.68 -3.56
CA VAL A 106 4.62 11.80 -3.83
C VAL A 106 4.24 10.98 -5.06
N ASP A 107 4.99 11.10 -6.15
CA ASP A 107 4.76 10.40 -7.40
C ASP A 107 4.94 8.88 -7.23
N GLU A 108 5.98 8.47 -6.51
CA GLU A 108 6.22 7.06 -6.21
C GLU A 108 5.06 6.43 -5.44
N VAL A 109 4.65 7.01 -4.31
CA VAL A 109 3.59 6.43 -3.47
C VAL A 109 2.24 6.51 -4.18
N SER A 110 1.95 7.60 -4.89
CA SER A 110 0.71 7.75 -5.65
C SER A 110 0.62 6.71 -6.77
N PHE A 111 1.73 6.39 -7.45
CA PHE A 111 1.82 5.31 -8.43
C PHE A 111 1.59 3.94 -7.78
N LEU A 112 2.24 3.68 -6.64
CA LEU A 112 2.11 2.42 -5.91
C LEU A 112 0.65 2.19 -5.47
N VAL A 113 -0.02 3.20 -4.93
CA VAL A 113 -1.44 3.12 -4.53
C VAL A 113 -2.34 2.83 -5.74
N ARG A 114 -2.12 3.50 -6.87
CA ARG A 114 -2.91 3.28 -8.11
C ARG A 114 -2.82 1.84 -8.61
N ASN A 115 -1.64 1.23 -8.49
CA ASN A 115 -1.32 -0.06 -9.11
C ASN A 115 -1.25 -1.24 -8.13
N CYS A 116 -1.41 -1.02 -6.81
CA CYS A 116 -1.22 -2.07 -5.80
C CYS A 116 -2.13 -3.30 -5.94
N ASN A 117 -3.29 -3.18 -6.60
CA ASN A 117 -4.21 -4.29 -6.86
C ASN A 117 -4.21 -4.76 -8.33
N ARG A 118 -3.25 -4.31 -9.16
CA ARG A 118 -3.12 -4.69 -10.59
C ARG A 118 -1.97 -5.68 -10.78
N GLU A 119 -2.00 -6.45 -11.86
CA GLU A 119 -0.83 -7.27 -12.22
C GLU A 119 0.39 -6.39 -12.46
N ILE A 120 1.55 -6.85 -11.99
CA ILE A 120 2.83 -6.17 -12.20
C ILE A 120 3.30 -6.47 -13.62
N ASP A 121 3.38 -5.44 -14.44
CA ASP A 121 3.79 -5.53 -15.84
C ASP A 121 5.27 -5.93 -15.96
N ASP A 122 5.59 -6.78 -16.93
CA ASP A 122 6.96 -7.19 -17.21
C ASP A 122 7.82 -6.00 -17.68
N SER A 123 7.24 -5.04 -18.40
CA SER A 123 7.91 -3.79 -18.77
C SER A 123 8.36 -2.99 -17.54
N LEU A 124 7.52 -2.91 -16.51
CA LEU A 124 7.87 -2.24 -15.26
C LEU A 124 9.04 -2.96 -14.55
N ILE A 125 9.06 -4.29 -14.58
CA ILE A 125 10.17 -5.08 -14.04
C ILE A 125 11.48 -4.77 -14.79
N GLU A 126 11.41 -4.60 -16.11
CA GLU A 126 12.59 -4.34 -16.94
C GLU A 126 13.11 -2.89 -16.84
N GLU A 127 12.20 -1.91 -16.77
CA GLU A 127 12.50 -0.47 -16.78
C GLU A 127 12.74 0.11 -15.38
N ASN A 128 11.97 -0.34 -14.38
CA ASN A 128 12.07 0.14 -13.01
C ASN A 128 11.82 -1.00 -12.00
N PHE A 129 12.79 -1.92 -11.92
CA PHE A 129 12.69 -3.10 -11.07
C PHE A 129 12.49 -2.76 -9.59
N SER A 130 13.00 -1.62 -9.10
CA SER A 130 12.82 -1.15 -7.73
C SER A 130 11.34 -0.86 -7.42
N LEU A 131 10.66 -0.17 -8.33
CA LEU A 131 9.23 0.12 -8.21
C LEU A 131 8.38 -1.14 -8.34
N ALA A 132 8.76 -2.04 -9.25
CA ALA A 132 8.14 -3.37 -9.37
C ALA A 132 8.30 -4.21 -8.09
N GLU A 133 9.46 -4.16 -7.45
CA GLU A 133 9.72 -4.84 -6.18
C GLU A 133 8.86 -4.28 -5.05
N LYS A 134 8.68 -2.96 -4.98
CA LYS A 134 7.77 -2.33 -4.00
C LYS A 134 6.32 -2.80 -4.22
N LEU A 135 5.81 -2.82 -5.46
CA LEU A 135 4.48 -3.38 -5.76
C LEU A 135 4.36 -4.84 -5.35
N TYR A 136 5.39 -5.66 -5.63
CA TYR A 136 5.42 -7.05 -5.22
C TYR A 136 5.34 -7.20 -3.69
N LYS A 137 6.13 -6.40 -2.94
CA LYS A 137 6.12 -6.39 -1.47
C LYS A 137 4.74 -5.99 -0.91
N ILE A 138 4.09 -4.99 -1.51
CA ILE A 138 2.73 -4.55 -1.16
C ILE A 138 1.70 -5.68 -1.39
N GLN A 139 1.74 -6.32 -2.57
CA GLN A 139 0.81 -7.40 -2.91
C GLN A 139 1.02 -8.63 -2.03
N LEU A 140 2.28 -8.95 -1.71
CA LEU A 140 2.62 -10.03 -0.79
C LEU A 140 2.04 -9.76 0.60
N ALA A 141 2.25 -8.57 1.16
CA ALA A 141 1.73 -8.19 2.47
C ALA A 141 0.18 -8.25 2.53
N CYS A 142 -0.49 -7.81 1.46
CA CYS A 142 -1.95 -7.95 1.33
C CYS A 142 -2.40 -9.41 1.27
N SER A 143 -1.68 -10.26 0.53
CA SER A 143 -2.02 -11.68 0.36
C SER A 143 -1.87 -12.50 1.64
N MET A 144 -0.98 -12.11 2.56
CA MET A 144 -0.82 -12.78 3.84
C MET A 144 -1.98 -12.47 4.80
N GLY A 145 -2.67 -11.33 4.61
CA GLY A 145 -3.79 -10.90 5.46
C GLY A 145 -5.16 -11.48 5.10
N VAL A 146 -5.30 -12.04 3.90
CA VAL A 146 -6.53 -12.69 3.44
C VAL A 146 -6.14 -14.12 3.10
N LEU A 147 -6.81 -15.14 3.64
CA LEU A 147 -6.56 -16.56 3.33
C LEU A 147 -6.26 -16.75 1.83
N SER A 148 -4.99 -16.76 1.46
CA SER A 148 -4.57 -16.61 0.07
C SER A 148 -4.97 -17.86 -0.69
N ASN A 149 -5.75 -17.72 -1.76
CA ASN A 149 -5.96 -18.84 -2.68
C ASN A 149 -4.64 -19.19 -3.40
N ASP A 150 -4.53 -20.42 -3.90
CA ASP A 150 -3.29 -20.89 -4.55
C ASP A 150 -2.94 -20.12 -5.85
N MET A 151 -3.94 -19.49 -6.47
CA MET A 151 -3.75 -18.62 -7.63
C MET A 151 -2.88 -17.40 -7.30
N ASN A 152 -3.12 -16.73 -6.17
CA ASN A 152 -2.30 -15.61 -5.71
C ASN A 152 -0.86 -16.04 -5.41
N LYS A 153 -0.66 -17.25 -4.87
CA LYS A 153 0.70 -17.77 -4.58
C LYS A 153 1.50 -18.01 -5.84
N LYS A 154 0.90 -18.64 -6.87
CA LYS A 154 1.60 -18.91 -8.15
C LYS A 154 2.00 -17.62 -8.85
N TYR A 155 1.08 -16.65 -8.92
CA TYR A 155 1.35 -15.33 -9.49
C TYR A 155 2.52 -14.62 -8.76
N LEU A 156 2.44 -14.48 -7.43
CA LEU A 156 3.48 -13.81 -6.65
C LEU A 156 4.84 -14.54 -6.73
N THR A 157 4.83 -15.86 -6.82
CA THR A 157 6.06 -16.65 -7.04
C THR A 157 6.69 -16.35 -8.40
N GLY A 158 5.87 -16.25 -9.46
CA GLY A 158 6.31 -15.87 -10.79
C GLY A 158 6.93 -14.47 -10.83
N VAL A 159 6.25 -13.47 -10.25
CA VAL A 159 6.78 -12.10 -10.15
C VAL A 159 8.11 -12.07 -9.39
N LYS A 160 8.19 -12.74 -8.22
CA LYS A 160 9.43 -12.84 -7.44
C LYS A 160 10.59 -13.39 -8.26
N TYR A 161 10.34 -14.42 -9.08
CA TYR A 161 11.35 -15.00 -9.94
C TYR A 161 11.84 -14.01 -11.00
N LYS A 162 10.93 -13.31 -11.68
CA LYS A 162 11.28 -12.30 -12.70
C LYS A 162 12.13 -11.17 -12.11
N ILE A 163 11.72 -10.63 -10.96
CA ILE A 163 12.48 -9.58 -10.24
C ILE A 163 13.88 -10.07 -9.87
N LYS A 164 14.01 -11.26 -9.26
CA LYS A 164 15.32 -11.85 -8.91
C LYS A 164 16.22 -12.10 -10.11
N LYS A 165 15.64 -12.47 -11.25
CA LYS A 165 16.39 -12.67 -12.49
C LYS A 165 16.98 -11.33 -12.95
N LYS A 166 16.18 -10.26 -12.95
CA LYS A 166 16.62 -8.91 -13.31
C LYS A 166 17.68 -8.37 -12.36
N GLU A 167 17.49 -8.54 -11.06
CA GLU A 167 18.46 -8.14 -10.01
C GLU A 167 19.83 -8.78 -10.27
N LYS A 168 19.87 -10.10 -10.54
CA LYS A 168 21.12 -10.79 -10.88
C LYS A 168 21.78 -10.23 -12.14
N CYS A 169 21.02 -9.89 -13.17
CA CYS A 169 21.58 -9.32 -14.40
C CYS A 169 22.29 -7.97 -14.17
N LEU A 170 21.95 -7.22 -13.12
CA LEU A 170 22.59 -5.95 -12.79
C LEU A 170 23.87 -6.10 -11.96
N VAL A 171 24.04 -7.21 -11.22
CA VAL A 171 25.24 -7.47 -10.39
C VAL A 171 26.47 -7.88 -11.22
N TYR A 172 26.28 -8.24 -12.50
CA TYR A 172 27.34 -8.69 -13.40
C TYR A 172 27.82 -7.63 -14.40
N TYR A 173 27.50 -6.36 -14.19
CA TYR A 173 28.03 -5.20 -14.93
C TYR A 173 28.74 -4.25 -13.97
#